data_AF-A0A9D5VW14-F1
#
_entry.id   AF-A0A9D5VW14-F1
#
_cell.length_a   1.000
_cell.length_b   1.000
_cell.length_c   1.000
_cell.angle_alpha   90.00
_cell.angle_beta   90.00
_cell.angle_gamma   90.00
#
_symmetry.space_group_name_H-M   'P 1'
#
loop_
_entity.id
_entity.type
_entity.pdbx_description
1 polymer ?
#
loop_
_entity_poly.entity_id
_entity_poly.type
_entity_poly.pdbx_seq_one_letter_code
_entity_poly.pdbx_strand_id
1 'polypeptide(L)'
;MTDYLISDIYHRFKNHLSILVSLFQLQSRRTDNEQLLDILTISQLRTLCIAIIYETAQKSKNYTEISLKEYIPKITKAIIATYNAKVKTLINVEDIYLDFDKTVTVALIITELISNIIKHAFPKRSDGTISLTIRIIKNEHIELSIKDNGIGIPKNINLKDIKTLGLNLVKDLTEQQLEGSLDIKIANGTYFIIKFNTKN
;
A
#
# COMPACT_ATOMS: atom_id res chain seq x y z
N MET A 1 28.88 14.52 -3.75
CA MET A 1 28.09 15.35 -2.82
C MET A 1 28.49 14.96 -1.41
N THR A 2 28.63 15.91 -0.48
CA THR A 2 28.95 15.59 0.92
C THR A 2 27.72 14.99 1.63
N ASP A 3 27.92 14.04 2.54
CA ASP A 3 26.84 13.37 3.30
C ASP A 3 25.89 14.36 4.01
N TYR A 4 26.39 15.54 4.38
CA TYR A 4 25.61 16.62 4.96
C TYR A 4 24.64 17.27 3.98
N LEU A 5 25.07 17.54 2.73
CA LEU A 5 24.20 18.12 1.69
C LEU A 5 23.10 17.15 1.29
N ILE A 6 23.48 15.88 1.19
CA ILE A 6 22.57 14.76 0.96
C ILE A 6 21.51 14.75 2.07
N SER A 7 21.93 14.71 3.34
CA SER A 7 21.03 14.73 4.50
C SER A 7 20.09 15.96 4.55
N ASP A 8 20.56 17.17 4.22
CA ASP A 8 19.73 18.38 4.23
C ASP A 8 18.61 18.33 3.17
N ILE A 9 18.90 17.82 1.96
CA ILE A 9 17.89 17.60 0.92
C ILE A 9 16.83 16.60 1.41
N TYR A 10 17.28 15.51 2.04
CA TYR A 10 16.39 14.48 2.61
C TYR A 10 15.47 15.05 3.72
N HIS A 11 16.01 15.87 4.62
CA HIS A 11 15.23 16.53 5.66
C HIS A 11 14.17 17.48 5.09
N ARG A 12 14.54 18.29 4.09
CA ARG A 12 13.58 19.19 3.41
C ARG A 12 12.48 18.42 2.69
N PHE A 13 12.81 17.30 2.05
CA PHE A 13 11.82 16.45 1.40
C PHE A 13 10.80 15.89 2.40
N LYS A 14 11.26 15.38 3.55
CA LYS A 14 10.37 14.95 4.65
C LYS A 14 9.48 16.09 5.15
N ASN A 15 10.02 17.30 5.26
CA ASN A 15 9.23 18.47 5.66
C ASN A 15 8.13 18.77 4.63
N HIS A 16 8.42 18.69 3.33
CA HIS A 16 7.41 18.89 2.29
C HIS A 16 6.29 17.84 2.34
N LEU A 17 6.63 16.55 2.55
CA LEU A 17 5.61 15.51 2.73
C LEU A 17 4.76 15.75 3.98
N SER A 18 5.37 16.24 5.07
CA SER A 18 4.65 16.57 6.30
C SER A 18 3.68 17.73 6.13
N ILE A 19 4.06 18.74 5.33
CA ILE A 19 3.17 19.86 4.95
C ILE A 19 1.97 19.32 4.16
N LEU A 20 2.20 18.47 3.15
CA LEU A 20 1.12 17.86 2.36
C LEU A 20 0.14 17.07 3.24
N VAL A 21 0.65 16.23 4.15
CA VAL A 21 -0.17 15.48 5.11
C VAL A 21 -1.02 16.43 5.97
N SER A 22 -0.44 17.52 6.45
CA SER A 22 -1.15 18.52 7.28
C SER A 22 -2.23 19.24 6.49
N LEU A 23 -1.99 19.56 5.22
CA LEU A 23 -2.98 20.18 4.35
C LEU A 23 -4.17 19.25 4.11
N PHE A 24 -3.93 17.97 3.83
CA PHE A 24 -5.01 17.00 3.67
C PHE A 24 -5.84 16.89 4.96
N GLN A 25 -5.20 16.80 6.13
CA GLN A 25 -5.92 16.77 7.42
C GLN A 25 -6.77 18.01 7.67
N LEU A 26 -6.25 19.20 7.34
CA LEU A 26 -6.99 20.45 7.49
C LEU A 26 -8.23 20.48 6.58
N GLN A 27 -8.11 19.99 5.34
CA GLN A 27 -9.23 19.92 4.41
C GLN A 27 -10.25 18.85 4.82
N SER A 28 -9.78 17.69 5.31
CA SER A 28 -10.65 16.61 5.81
C SER A 28 -11.55 17.10 6.95
N ARG A 29 -11.06 17.97 7.84
CA ARG A 29 -11.85 18.54 8.95
C ARG A 29 -12.90 19.57 8.51
N ARG A 30 -12.85 20.04 7.27
CA ARG A 30 -13.69 21.13 6.74
C ARG A 30 -14.75 20.64 5.76
N THR A 31 -14.83 19.35 5.49
CA THR A 31 -15.79 18.78 4.55
C THR A 31 -16.74 17.82 5.24
N ASP A 32 -18.03 17.95 4.95
CA ASP A 32 -19.05 16.98 5.32
C ASP A 32 -19.33 15.98 4.18
N ASN A 33 -18.65 16.13 3.03
CA ASN A 33 -18.80 15.22 1.91
C ASN A 33 -17.95 13.96 2.14
N GLU A 34 -18.61 12.84 2.42
CA GLU A 34 -17.97 11.55 2.69
C GLU A 34 -17.03 11.09 1.56
N GLN A 35 -17.39 11.33 0.30
CA GLN A 35 -16.54 10.96 -0.85
C GLN A 35 -15.26 11.79 -0.89
N LEU A 36 -15.36 13.10 -0.61
CA LEU A 36 -14.19 13.98 -0.55
C LEU A 36 -13.31 13.63 0.65
N LEU A 37 -13.90 13.35 1.81
CA LEU A 37 -13.18 12.89 2.99
C LEU A 37 -12.38 11.61 2.70
N ASP A 38 -12.98 10.69 1.95
CA ASP A 38 -12.33 9.46 1.52
C ASP A 38 -11.14 9.69 0.59
N ILE A 39 -11.28 10.59 -0.39
CA ILE A 39 -10.22 10.98 -1.33
C ILE A 39 -9.05 11.65 -0.58
N LEU A 40 -9.35 12.53 0.38
CA LEU A 40 -8.33 13.20 1.17
C LEU A 40 -7.61 12.21 2.09
N THR A 41 -8.35 11.30 2.73
CA THR A 41 -7.79 10.26 3.61
C THR A 41 -6.84 9.33 2.84
N ILE A 42 -7.24 8.84 1.66
CA ILE A 42 -6.38 7.96 0.87
C ILE A 42 -5.15 8.72 0.34
N SER A 43 -5.32 9.99 -0.06
CA SER A 43 -4.19 10.83 -0.50
C SER A 43 -3.17 11.03 0.62
N GLN A 44 -3.64 11.31 1.83
CA GLN A 44 -2.80 11.41 3.02
C GLN A 44 -2.03 10.12 3.30
N LEU A 45 -2.70 8.97 3.19
CA LEU A 45 -2.06 7.66 3.40
C LEU A 45 -0.97 7.38 2.37
N ARG A 46 -1.20 7.66 1.09
CA ARG A 46 -0.20 7.51 0.03
C ARG A 46 1.05 8.35 0.33
N THR A 47 0.87 9.63 0.68
CA THR A 47 1.98 10.52 1.05
C THR A 47 2.74 10.02 2.28
N LEU A 48 2.02 9.54 3.31
CA LEU A 48 2.64 8.98 4.51
C LEU A 48 3.46 7.72 4.19
N CYS A 49 2.95 6.84 3.33
CA CYS A 49 3.66 5.62 2.93
C CYS A 49 4.98 5.94 2.19
N ILE A 50 4.96 6.91 1.28
CA ILE A 50 6.17 7.40 0.60
C ILE A 50 7.17 7.97 1.61
N ALA A 51 6.70 8.73 2.61
CA ALA A 51 7.56 9.26 3.67
C ALA A 51 8.22 8.15 4.52
N ILE A 52 7.47 7.09 4.85
CA ILE A 52 7.97 5.94 5.61
C ILE A 52 9.05 5.19 4.83
N ILE A 53 8.83 4.98 3.53
CA ILE A 53 9.80 4.34 2.64
C ILE A 53 11.08 5.16 2.57
N TYR A 54 10.95 6.46 2.35
CA TYR A 54 12.07 7.38 2.26
C TYR A 54 12.90 7.41 3.54
N GLU A 55 12.26 7.45 4.71
CA GLU A 55 12.97 7.36 6.00
C GLU A 55 13.67 6.01 6.20
N THR A 56 13.08 4.92 5.70
CA THR A 56 13.67 3.57 5.81
C THR A 56 14.86 3.41 4.86
N ALA A 57 14.75 3.90 3.62
CA ALA A 57 15.84 3.91 2.64
C ALA A 57 17.08 4.65 3.17
N GLN A 58 16.87 5.79 3.83
CA GLN A 58 17.93 6.58 4.45
C GLN A 58 18.70 5.87 5.57
N LYS A 59 18.04 4.96 6.30
CA LYS A 59 18.68 4.18 7.38
C LYS A 59 19.43 2.96 6.83
N SER A 60 19.16 2.57 5.58
CA SER A 60 19.83 1.45 4.94
C SER A 60 21.28 1.85 4.60
N LYS A 61 22.25 0.99 4.91
CA LYS A 61 23.67 1.27 4.65
C LYS A 61 24.01 1.35 3.16
N ASN A 62 23.17 0.80 2.29
CA ASN A 62 23.46 0.66 0.86
C ASN A 62 22.69 1.63 -0.04
N TYR A 63 21.74 2.44 0.45
CA TYR A 63 20.93 3.43 -0.29
C TYR A 63 20.17 2.96 -1.56
N THR A 64 20.53 1.81 -2.13
CA THR A 64 20.05 1.31 -3.43
C THR A 64 18.90 0.33 -3.28
N GLU A 65 18.76 -0.30 -2.12
CA GLU A 65 17.80 -1.38 -1.91
C GLU A 65 17.12 -1.28 -0.53
N ILE A 66 15.83 -1.57 -0.51
CA ILE A 66 14.94 -1.39 0.64
C ILE A 66 14.34 -2.73 1.03
N SER A 67 14.50 -3.11 2.30
CA SER A 67 13.94 -4.37 2.82
C SER A 67 12.43 -4.29 2.96
N LEU A 68 11.69 -5.10 2.18
CA LEU A 68 10.24 -5.24 2.27
C LEU A 68 9.82 -5.65 3.69
N LYS A 69 10.60 -6.54 4.30
CA LYS A 69 10.35 -7.07 5.64
C LYS A 69 10.33 -5.99 6.71
N GLU A 70 11.10 -4.93 6.54
CA GLU A 70 11.17 -3.82 7.50
C GLU A 70 10.00 -2.83 7.35
N TYR A 71 9.63 -2.44 6.12
CA TYR A 71 8.70 -1.33 5.93
C TYR A 71 7.23 -1.75 5.77
N ILE A 72 6.94 -2.95 5.23
CA ILE A 72 5.57 -3.40 4.98
C ILE A 72 4.73 -3.47 6.27
N PRO A 73 5.26 -3.93 7.42
CA PRO A 73 4.55 -3.84 8.69
C PRO A 73 4.24 -2.40 9.12
N LYS A 74 5.17 -1.45 8.87
CA LYS A 74 4.99 -0.02 9.21
C LYS A 74 3.86 0.60 8.39
N ILE A 75 3.83 0.34 7.08
CA ILE A 75 2.77 0.79 6.17
C ILE A 75 1.42 0.21 6.59
N THR A 76 1.36 -1.11 6.79
CA THR A 76 0.11 -1.78 7.19
C THR A 76 -0.43 -1.18 8.48
N LYS A 77 0.43 -0.99 9.49
CA LYS A 77 0.07 -0.35 10.77
C LYS A 77 -0.47 1.08 10.57
N ALA A 78 0.16 1.88 9.71
CA ALA A 78 -0.29 3.24 9.42
C ALA A 78 -1.71 3.24 8.81
N ILE A 79 -1.97 2.35 7.85
CA ILE A 79 -3.30 2.22 7.23
C ILE A 79 -4.36 1.83 8.26
N ILE A 80 -4.11 0.80 9.07
CA ILE A 80 -5.05 0.37 10.13
C ILE A 80 -5.35 1.51 11.10
N ALA A 81 -4.32 2.25 11.52
CA ALA A 81 -4.46 3.36 12.46
C ALA A 81 -5.27 4.52 11.86
N THR A 82 -5.03 4.90 10.60
CA THR A 82 -5.76 5.99 9.94
C THR A 82 -7.25 5.71 9.82
N TYR A 83 -7.64 4.47 9.50
CA TYR A 83 -9.05 4.10 9.44
C TYR A 83 -9.65 3.70 10.80
N ASN A 84 -8.85 3.70 11.87
CA ASN A 84 -9.24 3.17 13.19
C ASN A 84 -9.87 1.77 13.09
N ALA A 85 -9.33 0.93 12.20
CA ALA A 85 -9.93 -0.33 11.82
C ALA A 85 -9.70 -1.40 12.89
N LYS A 86 -10.78 -2.07 13.32
CA LYS A 86 -10.73 -3.18 14.27
C LYS A 86 -10.62 -4.51 13.53
N VAL A 87 -9.44 -4.77 12.96
CA VAL A 87 -9.15 -6.00 12.20
C VAL A 87 -7.85 -6.64 12.66
N LYS A 88 -7.77 -7.97 12.58
CA LYS A 88 -6.54 -8.72 12.80
C LYS A 88 -5.69 -8.69 11.53
N THR A 89 -4.42 -8.30 11.63
CA THR A 89 -3.47 -8.34 10.51
C THR A 89 -2.48 -9.48 10.68
N LEU A 90 -2.38 -10.35 9.67
CA LEU A 90 -1.38 -11.42 9.58
C LEU A 90 -0.39 -11.04 8.47
N ILE A 91 0.83 -10.69 8.82
CA ILE A 91 1.85 -10.21 7.87
C ILE A 91 2.99 -11.23 7.82
N ASN A 92 3.25 -11.77 6.64
CA ASN A 92 4.36 -12.68 6.38
C ASN A 92 5.17 -12.18 5.18
N VAL A 93 6.36 -11.66 5.43
CA VAL A 93 7.21 -11.06 4.38
C VAL A 93 8.58 -11.73 4.44
N GLU A 94 8.95 -12.35 3.33
CA GLU A 94 10.30 -12.91 3.15
C GLU A 94 11.35 -11.80 3.06
N ASP A 95 12.62 -12.16 3.18
CA ASP A 95 13.74 -11.21 3.17
C ASP A 95 14.03 -10.76 1.73
N ILE A 96 13.19 -9.86 1.24
CA ILE A 96 13.19 -9.33 -0.13
C ILE A 96 13.62 -7.87 -0.09
N TYR A 97 14.46 -7.51 -1.04
CA TYR A 97 14.98 -6.16 -1.23
C TYR A 97 14.60 -5.66 -2.63
N LEU A 98 14.10 -4.44 -2.71
CA LEU A 98 13.74 -3.78 -3.97
C LEU A 98 14.37 -2.39 -4.05
N ASP A 99 14.55 -1.88 -5.26
CA ASP A 99 14.89 -0.47 -5.47
C ASP A 99 13.79 0.46 -4.94
N PHE A 100 14.10 1.75 -4.85
CA PHE A 100 13.18 2.75 -4.30
C PHE A 100 11.85 2.83 -5.06
N ASP A 101 11.88 2.84 -6.39
CA ASP A 101 10.69 3.06 -7.22
C ASP A 101 9.74 1.85 -7.17
N LYS A 102 10.27 0.62 -7.25
CA LYS A 102 9.49 -0.61 -7.06
C LYS A 102 8.94 -0.70 -5.64
N THR A 103 9.71 -0.29 -4.64
CA THR A 103 9.27 -0.25 -3.23
C THR A 103 8.07 0.70 -3.06
N VAL A 104 8.14 1.90 -3.62
CA VAL A 104 7.02 2.87 -3.64
C VAL A 104 5.81 2.28 -4.35
N THR A 105 6.01 1.65 -5.50
CA THR A 105 4.95 1.01 -6.28
C THR A 105 4.22 -0.06 -5.47
N VAL A 106 4.96 -0.97 -4.83
CA VAL A 106 4.42 -2.01 -3.94
C VAL A 106 3.65 -1.39 -2.76
N ALA A 107 4.18 -0.33 -2.16
CA ALA A 107 3.52 0.37 -1.05
C ALA A 107 2.18 1.01 -1.44
N LEU A 108 2.12 1.65 -2.61
CA LEU A 108 0.88 2.25 -3.11
C LEU A 108 -0.16 1.17 -3.38
N ILE A 109 0.23 0.07 -4.04
CA ILE A 109 -0.65 -1.09 -4.27
C ILE A 109 -1.24 -1.60 -2.96
N ILE A 110 -0.41 -1.81 -1.94
CA ILE A 110 -0.84 -2.32 -0.63
C ILE A 110 -1.77 -1.31 0.05
N THR A 111 -1.47 -0.02 -0.06
CA THR A 111 -2.30 1.05 0.49
C THR A 111 -3.70 1.01 -0.10
N GLU A 112 -3.83 0.92 -1.42
CA GLU A 112 -5.14 0.82 -2.08
C GLU A 112 -5.91 -0.44 -1.67
N LEU A 113 -5.25 -1.60 -1.74
CA LEU A 113 -5.90 -2.89 -1.49
C LEU A 113 -6.35 -3.04 -0.04
N ILE A 114 -5.50 -2.70 0.93
CA ILE A 114 -5.88 -2.76 2.36
C ILE A 114 -6.97 -1.72 2.66
N SER A 115 -6.88 -0.51 2.11
CA SER A 115 -7.91 0.51 2.32
C SER A 115 -9.26 0.05 1.78
N ASN A 116 -9.30 -0.54 0.59
CA ASN A 116 -10.52 -1.11 0.01
C ASN A 116 -11.09 -2.24 0.87
N ILE A 117 -10.24 -3.13 1.37
CA ILE A 117 -10.65 -4.22 2.26
C ILE A 117 -11.29 -3.66 3.54
N ILE A 118 -10.67 -2.69 4.20
CA ILE A 118 -11.20 -2.07 5.41
C ILE A 118 -12.58 -1.45 5.16
N LYS A 119 -12.71 -0.70 4.06
CA LYS A 119 -13.93 0.03 3.72
C LYS A 119 -15.09 -0.89 3.33
N HIS A 120 -14.80 -2.00 2.65
CA HIS A 120 -15.84 -2.76 1.95
C HIS A 120 -16.01 -4.20 2.43
N ALA A 121 -14.96 -4.84 2.97
CA ALA A 121 -15.01 -6.28 3.27
C ALA A 121 -15.70 -6.61 4.61
N PHE A 122 -15.73 -5.67 5.56
CA PHE A 122 -16.21 -5.91 6.93
C PHE A 122 -17.37 -5.01 7.39
N PRO A 123 -18.44 -4.83 6.59
CA PRO A 123 -19.57 -4.02 7.04
C PRO A 123 -20.20 -4.68 8.28
N LYS A 124 -20.23 -3.94 9.39
CA LYS A 124 -20.82 -4.36 10.68
C LYS A 124 -20.12 -5.58 11.34
N ARG A 125 -18.87 -5.89 10.98
CA ARG A 125 -18.08 -6.97 11.58
C ARG A 125 -16.83 -6.44 12.28
N SER A 126 -16.49 -7.03 13.43
CA SER A 126 -15.29 -6.68 14.22
C SER A 126 -14.26 -7.81 14.28
N ASP A 127 -14.53 -8.95 13.63
CA ASP A 127 -13.70 -10.15 13.58
C ASP A 127 -12.93 -10.30 12.24
N GLY A 128 -12.85 -9.21 11.48
CA GLY A 128 -12.17 -9.18 10.19
C GLY A 128 -10.68 -9.50 10.31
N THR A 129 -10.18 -10.31 9.39
CA THR A 129 -8.77 -10.68 9.27
C THR A 129 -8.26 -10.32 7.88
N ILE A 130 -7.13 -9.61 7.85
CA ILE A 130 -6.39 -9.27 6.64
C ILE A 130 -5.08 -10.04 6.69
N SER A 131 -4.80 -10.83 5.67
CA SER A 131 -3.55 -11.56 5.50
C SER A 131 -2.75 -10.95 4.36
N LEU A 132 -1.53 -10.53 4.63
CA LEU A 132 -0.58 -10.02 3.65
C LEU A 132 0.61 -10.96 3.60
N THR A 133 0.93 -11.49 2.42
CA THR A 133 2.12 -12.30 2.21
C THR A 133 2.92 -11.79 1.02
N ILE A 134 4.24 -11.65 1.21
CA ILE A 134 5.18 -11.38 0.12
C ILE A 134 6.28 -12.43 0.16
N ARG A 135 6.47 -13.13 -0.96
CA ARG A 135 7.43 -14.24 -1.08
C ARG A 135 8.06 -14.33 -2.46
N ILE A 136 9.22 -14.96 -2.53
CA ILE A 136 9.86 -15.34 -3.79
C ILE A 136 9.21 -16.64 -4.29
N ILE A 137 8.85 -16.66 -5.56
CA ILE A 137 8.37 -17.84 -6.28
C ILE A 137 9.38 -18.23 -7.38
N LYS A 138 9.10 -19.29 -8.14
CA LYS A 138 10.01 -19.79 -9.20
C LYS A 138 10.45 -18.67 -10.16
N ASN A 139 11.67 -18.80 -10.67
CA ASN A 139 12.29 -17.87 -11.63
C ASN A 139 12.50 -16.44 -11.07
N GLU A 140 12.86 -16.29 -9.79
CA GLU A 140 13.10 -14.99 -9.13
C GLU A 140 11.93 -14.00 -9.24
N HIS A 141 10.70 -14.51 -9.38
CA HIS A 141 9.51 -13.66 -9.33
C HIS A 141 9.09 -13.44 -7.87
N ILE A 142 8.53 -12.27 -7.58
CA ILE A 142 7.87 -11.97 -6.31
C ILE A 142 6.37 -12.20 -6.48
N GLU A 143 5.76 -12.83 -5.47
CA GLU A 143 4.32 -12.86 -5.29
C GLU A 143 3.95 -11.99 -4.08
N LEU A 144 3.25 -10.88 -4.34
CA LEU A 144 2.52 -10.11 -3.33
C LEU A 144 1.09 -10.62 -3.32
N SER A 145 0.59 -10.99 -2.14
CA SER A 145 -0.76 -11.49 -1.99
C SER A 145 -1.44 -10.87 -0.77
N ILE A 146 -2.67 -10.38 -0.96
CA ILE A 146 -3.48 -9.78 0.10
C ILE A 146 -4.86 -10.44 0.08
N LYS A 147 -5.24 -11.02 1.23
CA LYS A 147 -6.49 -11.73 1.41
C LYS A 147 -7.29 -11.17 2.58
N ASP A 148 -8.58 -11.01 2.40
CA ASP A 148 -9.53 -10.79 3.48
C ASP A 148 -10.44 -12.02 3.71
N ASN A 149 -11.06 -12.10 4.89
CA ASN A 149 -12.12 -13.07 5.21
C ASN A 149 -13.52 -12.42 5.28
N GLY A 150 -13.69 -11.30 4.58
CA GLY A 150 -14.90 -10.49 4.60
C GLY A 150 -15.97 -11.02 3.66
N ILE A 151 -16.91 -10.14 3.32
CA ILE A 151 -18.04 -10.48 2.43
C ILE A 151 -17.63 -10.78 0.98
N GLY A 152 -16.39 -10.42 0.61
CA GLY A 152 -15.88 -10.51 -0.75
C GLY A 152 -16.49 -9.47 -1.69
N ILE A 153 -16.00 -9.44 -2.92
CA ILE A 153 -16.60 -8.62 -3.99
C ILE A 153 -17.91 -9.29 -4.44
N PRO A 154 -19.05 -8.56 -4.46
CA PRO A 154 -20.32 -9.11 -4.93
C PRO A 154 -20.23 -9.72 -6.34
N LYS A 155 -20.78 -10.94 -6.52
CA LYS A 155 -20.71 -11.70 -7.79
C LYS A 155 -21.34 -10.99 -8.98
N ASN A 156 -22.24 -10.04 -8.75
CA ASN A 156 -22.89 -9.24 -9.79
C ASN A 156 -22.01 -8.09 -10.29
N ILE A 157 -20.87 -7.84 -9.65
CA ILE A 157 -19.91 -6.84 -10.10
C ILE A 157 -18.85 -7.56 -10.93
N ASN A 158 -18.87 -7.31 -12.24
CA ASN A 158 -17.81 -7.77 -13.11
C ASN A 158 -16.51 -7.07 -12.68
N LEU A 159 -15.44 -7.82 -12.43
CA LEU A 159 -14.14 -7.25 -12.03
C LEU A 159 -13.63 -6.23 -13.06
N LYS A 160 -14.00 -6.40 -14.35
CA LYS A 160 -13.71 -5.44 -15.44
C LYS A 160 -14.49 -4.12 -15.33
N ASP A 161 -15.61 -4.13 -14.61
CA ASP A 161 -16.51 -2.99 -14.39
C ASP A 161 -16.29 -2.33 -13.02
N ILE A 162 -15.45 -2.88 -12.13
CA ILE A 162 -15.01 -2.21 -10.89
C ILE A 162 -14.03 -1.09 -11.23
N LYS A 163 -14.58 -0.01 -11.78
CA LYS A 163 -13.84 1.22 -12.10
C LYS A 163 -13.69 2.09 -10.86
N THR A 164 -13.28 1.53 -9.73
CA THR A 164 -12.82 2.39 -8.64
C THR A 164 -11.45 2.93 -9.02
N LEU A 165 -11.23 4.23 -8.77
CA LEU A 165 -9.97 4.89 -9.06
C LEU A 165 -8.78 4.13 -8.45
N GLY A 166 -8.96 3.56 -7.26
CA GLY A 166 -7.95 2.77 -6.55
C GLY A 166 -7.58 1.46 -7.23
N LEU A 167 -8.55 0.67 -7.72
CA LEU A 167 -8.22 -0.58 -8.43
C LEU A 167 -7.62 -0.34 -9.81
N ASN A 168 -8.04 0.72 -10.50
CA ASN A 168 -7.38 1.15 -11.73
C ASN A 168 -5.92 1.51 -11.45
N LEU A 169 -5.65 2.28 -10.39
CA LEU A 169 -4.27 2.56 -9.97
C LEU A 169 -3.48 1.29 -9.66
N VAL A 170 -4.04 0.34 -8.92
CA VAL A 170 -3.38 -0.95 -8.63
C VAL A 170 -3.03 -1.69 -9.92
N LYS A 171 -3.96 -1.72 -10.88
CA LYS A 171 -3.75 -2.35 -12.18
C LYS A 171 -2.64 -1.65 -12.96
N ASP A 172 -2.70 -0.33 -13.09
CA ASP A 172 -1.71 0.46 -13.83
C ASP A 172 -0.32 0.32 -13.21
N LEU A 173 -0.20 0.41 -11.89
CA LEU A 173 1.06 0.18 -11.18
C LEU A 173 1.59 -1.24 -11.39
N THR A 174 0.71 -2.24 -11.36
CA THR A 174 1.12 -3.64 -11.57
C THR A 174 1.59 -3.88 -13.00
N GLU A 175 0.82 -3.45 -14.00
CA GLU A 175 1.09 -3.77 -15.41
C GLU A 175 2.17 -2.87 -16.01
N GLN A 176 2.22 -1.58 -15.63
CA GLN A 176 3.09 -0.58 -16.27
C GLN A 176 4.38 -0.30 -15.49
N GLN A 177 4.39 -0.46 -14.16
CA GLN A 177 5.57 -0.13 -13.34
C GLN A 177 6.28 -1.39 -12.82
N LEU A 178 5.53 -2.45 -12.52
CA LEU A 178 6.11 -3.74 -12.13
C LEU A 178 6.23 -4.73 -13.28
N GLU A 179 5.68 -4.40 -14.46
CA GLU A 179 5.60 -5.30 -15.63
C GLU A 179 5.03 -6.69 -15.24
N GLY A 180 4.07 -6.67 -14.32
CA GLY A 180 3.54 -7.85 -13.64
C GLY A 180 2.12 -8.21 -14.07
N SER A 181 1.54 -9.15 -13.33
CA SER A 181 0.16 -9.60 -13.50
C SER A 181 -0.63 -9.48 -12.21
N LEU A 182 -1.88 -9.06 -12.30
CA LEU A 182 -2.86 -9.04 -11.21
C LEU A 182 -3.93 -10.11 -11.44
N ASP A 183 -4.14 -10.97 -10.44
CA ASP A 183 -5.23 -11.95 -10.38
C ASP A 183 -6.09 -11.69 -9.13
N ILE A 184 -7.40 -11.85 -9.26
CA ILE A 184 -8.37 -11.61 -8.19
C ILE A 184 -9.27 -12.83 -8.06
N LYS A 185 -9.24 -13.46 -6.88
CA LYS A 185 -10.06 -14.63 -6.55
C LYS A 185 -11.06 -14.28 -5.47
N ILE A 186 -12.29 -14.77 -5.62
CA ILE A 186 -13.35 -14.60 -4.62
C ILE A 186 -13.57 -15.96 -3.95
N ALA A 187 -13.16 -16.08 -2.69
CA ALA A 187 -13.24 -17.32 -1.92
C ALA A 187 -13.29 -17.02 -0.42
N ASN A 188 -14.51 -16.93 0.14
CA ASN A 188 -14.76 -16.52 1.53
C ASN A 188 -14.03 -15.22 1.90
N GLY A 189 -14.26 -14.19 1.09
CA GLY A 189 -13.52 -12.94 1.06
C GLY A 189 -12.91 -12.69 -0.33
N THR A 190 -12.06 -11.66 -0.42
CA THR A 190 -11.33 -11.32 -1.65
C THR A 190 -9.86 -11.69 -1.50
N TYR A 191 -9.27 -12.19 -2.57
CA TYR A 191 -7.86 -12.54 -2.63
C TYR A 191 -7.19 -11.92 -3.86
N PHE A 192 -6.36 -10.92 -3.62
CA PHE A 192 -5.54 -10.25 -4.63
C PHE A 192 -4.17 -10.92 -4.70
N ILE A 193 -3.73 -11.25 -5.91
CA ILE A 193 -2.44 -11.90 -6.17
C ILE A 193 -1.73 -11.10 -7.26
N ILE A 194 -0.58 -10.55 -6.93
CA ILE A 194 0.25 -9.76 -7.83
C ILE A 194 1.58 -10.48 -7.99
N LYS A 195 1.99 -10.70 -9.24
CA LYS A 195 3.25 -11.37 -9.58
C LYS A 195 4.07 -10.48 -10.49
N PHE A 196 5.34 -10.29 -10.15
CA PHE A 196 6.27 -9.45 -10.91
C PHE A 196 7.71 -9.92 -10.72
N ASN A 197 8.62 -9.44 -11.56
CA ASN A 197 10.03 -9.84 -11.52
C ASN A 197 10.83 -8.97 -10.52
N THR A 198 11.80 -9.58 -9.85
CA THR A 198 12.79 -8.88 -9.00
C THR A 198 13.70 -7.97 -9.82
N LYS A 199 14.09 -8.37 -11.03
CA LYS A 199 15.03 -7.65 -11.91
C LYS A 199 14.30 -7.01 -13.10
N ASN A 200 14.82 -5.86 -13.56
CA ASN A 200 14.60 -5.38 -14.93
C ASN A 200 15.65 -6.01 -15.84
#